data_AF-A0A2A5M176-F1
#
_entry.id   AF-A0A2A5M176-F1
#
_cell.length_a   1.000
_cell.length_b   1.000
_cell.length_c   1.000
_cell.angle_alpha   90.00
_cell.angle_beta   90.00
_cell.angle_gamma   90.00
#
_symmetry.space_group_name_H-M   'P 1'
#
loop_
_entity.id
_entity.type
_entity.pdbx_description
1 polymer ?
#
loop_
_entity_poly.entity_id
_entity_poly.type
_entity_poly.pdbx_seq_one_letter_code
_entity_poly.pdbx_strand_id
1 'polypeptide(L)'
;MNDEAAYQAQPDPRQEKFIVDRELLTEDQLNGLAEEYCTRYHGLNDTENPMGELSRVLNAISRGDLVVWFDPVENSAGLGAPE
;
A
#
# COMPACT_ATOMS: atom_id res chain seq x y z
N MET A 1 -30.53 35.17 -6.15
CA MET A 1 -31.18 33.86 -6.34
C MET A 1 -30.36 33.17 -7.43
N ASN A 2 -29.29 32.46 -7.04
CA ASN A 2 -29.22 31.00 -6.87
C ASN A 2 -29.65 30.29 -8.17
N ASP A 3 -28.84 29.46 -8.83
CA ASP A 3 -27.87 28.50 -8.31
C ASP A 3 -26.70 28.32 -9.30
N GLU A 4 -25.49 28.73 -8.91
CA GLU A 4 -24.28 28.05 -9.41
C GLU A 4 -24.23 26.69 -8.71
N ALA A 5 -25.03 25.75 -9.23
CA ALA A 5 -24.86 24.34 -8.90
C ALA A 5 -23.47 23.95 -9.41
N ALA A 6 -22.48 24.09 -8.52
CA ALA A 6 -21.14 23.56 -8.72
C ALA A 6 -21.30 22.09 -9.11
N TYR A 7 -21.15 21.80 -10.40
CA TYR A 7 -20.83 20.46 -10.87
C TYR A 7 -19.48 20.12 -10.23
N GLN A 8 -19.51 19.62 -8.99
CA GLN A 8 -18.37 18.91 -8.44
C GLN A 8 -18.21 17.71 -9.37
N ALA A 9 -17.21 17.78 -10.24
CA ALA A 9 -16.76 16.62 -10.98
C ALA A 9 -16.56 15.52 -9.95
N GLN A 10 -17.37 14.46 -10.03
CA GLN A 10 -17.17 13.30 -9.17
C GLN A 10 -15.72 12.84 -9.43
N PRO A 11 -14.91 12.64 -8.38
CA PRO A 11 -13.57 12.11 -8.57
C PRO A 11 -13.69 10.83 -9.39
N ASP A 12 -12.90 10.74 -10.44
CA ASP A 12 -12.91 9.55 -11.27
C ASP A 12 -12.48 8.38 -10.37
N PRO A 13 -13.26 7.29 -10.25
CA PRO A 13 -12.91 6.16 -9.39
C PRO A 13 -11.57 5.53 -9.77
N ARG A 14 -11.04 5.84 -10.96
CA ARG A 14 -9.67 5.50 -11.40
C ARG A 14 -8.59 6.41 -10.81
N GLN A 15 -8.92 7.34 -9.92
CA GLN A 15 -7.97 8.22 -9.25
C GLN A 15 -7.86 7.94 -7.75
N GLU A 16 -8.75 7.13 -7.19
CA GLU A 16 -8.72 6.78 -5.78
C GLU A 16 -7.88 5.52 -5.55
N LYS A 17 -7.13 5.51 -4.45
CA LYS A 17 -6.41 4.32 -4.01
C LYS A 17 -7.39 3.23 -3.61
N PHE A 18 -7.07 1.99 -3.94
CA PHE A 18 -7.89 0.85 -3.54
C PHE A 18 -7.04 -0.32 -3.05
N ILE A 19 -7.66 -1.17 -2.22
CA ILE A 19 -7.03 -2.39 -1.72
C ILE A 19 -7.04 -3.45 -2.81
N VAL A 20 -5.87 -4.01 -3.11
CA VAL A 20 -5.70 -5.18 -3.97
C VAL A 20 -5.72 -6.42 -3.09
N ASP A 21 -6.54 -7.40 -3.47
CA ASP A 21 -6.55 -8.71 -2.82
C ASP A 21 -5.19 -9.39 -2.99
N ARG A 22 -4.59 -9.84 -1.89
CA ARG A 22 -3.30 -10.53 -1.88
C ARG A 22 -3.31 -11.79 -2.74
N GLU A 23 -4.47 -12.44 -2.91
CA GLU A 23 -4.59 -13.66 -3.71
C GLU A 23 -4.43 -13.41 -5.22
N LEU A 24 -4.50 -12.14 -5.64
CA LEU A 24 -4.24 -11.72 -7.02
C LEU A 24 -2.75 -11.45 -7.30
N LEU A 25 -1.92 -11.43 -6.27
CA LEU A 25 -0.50 -11.13 -6.35
C LEU A 25 0.33 -12.41 -6.22
N THR A 26 1.44 -12.45 -6.95
CA THR A 26 2.39 -13.55 -6.78
C THR A 26 3.15 -13.41 -5.47
N GLU A 27 3.70 -14.52 -4.98
CA GLU A 27 4.55 -14.52 -3.78
C GLU A 27 5.73 -13.55 -3.93
N ASP A 28 6.35 -13.51 -5.13
CA ASP A 28 7.44 -12.58 -5.43
C ASP A 28 7.01 -11.10 -5.34
N GLN A 29 5.80 -10.76 -5.81
CA GLN A 29 5.28 -9.40 -5.72
C GLN A 29 5.01 -9.00 -4.27
N LEU A 30 4.45 -9.92 -3.47
CA LEU A 30 4.21 -9.69 -2.05
C LEU A 30 5.51 -9.55 -1.26
N ASN A 31 6.51 -10.37 -1.57
CA ASN A 31 7.83 -10.29 -0.97
C ASN A 31 8.51 -8.97 -1.31
N GLY A 32 8.50 -8.54 -2.57
CA GLY A 32 9.05 -7.24 -2.97
C GLY A 32 8.41 -6.07 -2.22
N LEU A 33 7.08 -6.05 -2.13
CA LEU A 33 6.35 -5.04 -1.37
C LEU A 33 6.71 -5.06 0.13
N ALA A 34 6.87 -6.25 0.70
CA ALA A 34 7.26 -6.41 2.10
C ALA A 34 8.70 -5.94 2.37
N GLU A 35 9.63 -6.20 1.45
CA GLU A 35 11.01 -5.70 1.51
C GLU A 35 11.07 -4.17 1.42
N GLU A 36 10.33 -3.58 0.49
CA GLU A 36 10.22 -2.12 0.37
C GLU A 36 9.62 -1.50 1.63
N TYR A 37 8.58 -2.12 2.20
CA TYR A 37 7.98 -1.67 3.45
C TYR A 37 8.96 -1.75 4.62
N CYS A 38 9.72 -2.85 4.72
CA CYS A 38 10.75 -3.02 5.74
C CYS A 38 11.89 -2.02 5.57
N THR A 39 12.24 -1.58 4.36
CA THR A 39 13.39 -0.67 4.16
C THR A 39 13.00 0.80 4.19
N ARG A 40 11.71 1.12 4.10
CA ARG A 40 11.19 2.50 4.02
C ARG A 40 11.53 3.40 5.21
N TYR A 41 11.67 2.84 6.41
CA TYR A 41 11.88 3.60 7.66
C TYR A 41 13.24 3.38 8.30
N HIS A 42 14.08 2.52 7.73
CA HIS A 42 15.39 2.22 8.31
C HIS A 42 16.46 3.11 7.69
N GLY A 43 17.04 3.96 8.53
CA GLY A 43 18.25 4.70 8.19
C GLY A 43 19.46 3.78 8.13
N LEU A 44 20.52 4.22 7.47
CA LEU A 44 21.79 3.49 7.23
C LEU A 44 22.60 3.15 8.52
N ASN A 45 21.96 3.07 9.68
CA ASN A 45 22.61 2.76 10.93
C ASN A 45 22.84 1.24 11.01
N ASP A 46 24.10 0.82 11.19
CA ASP A 46 24.53 -0.59 11.31
C ASP A 46 23.90 -1.39 12.47
N THR A 47 22.98 -0.77 13.22
CA THR A 47 22.32 -1.37 14.40
C THR A 47 20.97 -2.01 14.05
N GLU A 48 20.32 -1.58 12.98
CA GLU A 48 19.01 -2.10 12.60
C GLU A 48 19.17 -3.12 11.47
N ASN A 49 18.48 -4.26 11.58
CA ASN A 49 18.36 -5.23 10.51
C ASN A 49 16.93 -5.15 9.97
N PRO A 50 16.68 -4.34 8.91
CA PRO A 50 15.33 -4.12 8.37
C PRO A 50 14.68 -5.43 7.92
N MET A 51 15.49 -6.34 7.38
CA MET A 51 15.05 -7.66 6.91
C MET A 51 14.70 -8.62 8.05
N GLY A 52 15.06 -8.30 9.30
CA GLY A 52 14.64 -9.05 10.48
C GLY A 52 13.12 -9.00 10.71
N GLU A 53 12.46 -7.97 10.21
CA GLU A 53 11.00 -7.79 10.34
C GLU A 53 10.22 -8.36 9.14
N LEU A 54 10.89 -8.83 8.08
CA LEU A 54 10.23 -9.30 6.84
C LEU A 54 9.19 -10.39 7.12
N SER A 55 9.55 -11.40 7.92
CA SER A 55 8.62 -12.47 8.30
C SER A 55 7.42 -11.95 9.09
N ARG A 56 7.57 -10.88 9.88
CA ARG A 56 6.45 -10.27 10.62
C ARG A 56 5.53 -9.50 9.68
N VAL A 57 6.09 -8.79 8.70
CA VAL A 57 5.34 -8.08 7.66
C VAL A 57 4.54 -9.06 6.80
N LEU A 58 5.15 -10.15 6.32
CA LEU A 58 4.44 -11.18 5.56
C LEU A 58 3.30 -11.82 6.37
N ASN A 59 3.53 -12.06 7.67
CA ASN A 59 2.47 -12.55 8.56
C ASN A 59 1.33 -11.52 8.74
N ALA A 60 1.66 -10.23 8.83
CA ALA A 60 0.66 -9.16 8.92
C ALA A 60 -0.20 -9.11 7.64
N ILE A 61 0.40 -9.28 6.46
CA ILE A 61 -0.31 -9.40 5.19
C ILE A 61 -1.23 -10.61 5.19
N SER A 62 -0.71 -11.77 5.62
CA SER A 62 -1.51 -13.00 5.67
C SER A 62 -2.71 -12.91 6.62
N ARG A 63 -2.60 -12.14 7.70
CA ARG A 63 -3.70 -11.90 8.66
C ARG A 63 -4.65 -10.77 8.23
N GLY A 64 -4.29 -9.98 7.23
CA GLY A 64 -5.05 -8.80 6.82
C GLY A 64 -4.79 -7.56 7.69
N ASP A 65 -3.82 -7.60 8.59
CA ASP A 65 -3.39 -6.44 9.39
C ASP A 65 -2.68 -5.39 8.50
N LEU A 66 -2.13 -5.85 7.37
CA LEU A 66 -1.45 -5.04 6.38
C LEU A 66 -1.99 -5.42 5.00
N VAL A 67 -2.38 -4.43 4.21
CA VAL A 67 -3.00 -4.64 2.89
C VAL A 67 -2.19 -3.96 1.80
N VAL A 68 -2.34 -4.44 0.57
CA VAL A 68 -1.72 -3.83 -0.61
C VAL A 68 -2.63 -2.73 -1.12
N TRP A 69 -2.17 -1.49 -1.02
CA TRP A 69 -2.82 -0.34 -1.62
C TRP A 69 -2.24 -0.09 -3.01
N PHE A 70 -3.10 0.01 -4.01
CA PHE A 70 -2.73 0.44 -5.36
C PHE A 70 -3.21 1.86 -5.60
N ASP A 71 -2.29 2.71 -6.03
CA ASP A 71 -2.54 4.07 -6.48
C ASP A 71 -2.57 4.10 -8.01
N PRO A 72 -3.74 4.23 -8.64
CA PRO A 72 -3.84 4.28 -10.09
C PRO A 72 -3.32 5.60 -10.70
N VAL A 73 -3.16 6.67 -9.91
CA VAL A 73 -2.63 7.96 -10.38
C VAL A 73 -1.11 7.88 -10.51
N GLU A 74 -0.46 7.38 -9.46
CA GLU A 74 1.00 7.19 -9.43
C GLU A 74 1.44 5.88 -10.08
N ASN A 75 0.49 5.01 -10.44
CA ASN A 75 0.72 3.64 -10.90
C ASN A 75 1.69 2.90 -9.97
N SER A 76 1.44 2.99 -8.66
CA SER A 76 2.32 2.44 -7.63
C SER A 76 1.52 1.57 -6.66
N ALA A 77 2.20 0.56 -6.10
CA ALA A 77 1.65 -0.28 -5.05
C ALA A 77 2.49 -0.14 -3.78
N GLY A 78 1.85 -0.24 -2.62
CA GLY A 78 2.53 -0.19 -1.34
C GLY A 78 1.73 -0.87 -0.24
N LEU A 79 2.41 -1.21 0.85
CA LEU A 79 1.76 -1.80 2.02
C LEU A 79 1.33 -0.70 3.02
N GLY A 80 0.14 -0.88 3.58
CA GLY A 80 -0.42 0.02 4.59
C GLY A 80 -1.49 -0.66 5.44
N ALA A 81 -1.92 -0.02 6.51
CA ALA A 81 -3.05 -0.49 7.30
C ALA A 81 -4.35 -0.43 6.46
N PRO A 82 -5.31 -1.35 6.66
CA PRO A 82 -6.66 -1.17 6.13
C PRO A 82 -7.33 0.03 6.82
N GLU A 83 -7.98 0.90 6.04
CA GLU A 83 -8.75 2.05 6.56
C GLU A 83 -10.07 1.63 7.23
#